data_AF-A0AAN5RB20-F1
#
_entry.id   AF-A0AAN5RB20-F1
#
_cell.length_a   1.000
_cell.length_b   1.000
_cell.length_c   1.000
_cell.angle_alpha   90.00
_cell.angle_beta   90.00
_cell.angle_gamma   90.00
#
_symmetry.space_group_name_H-M   'P 1'
#
loop_
_entity.id
_entity.type
_entity.pdbx_description
1 polymer ?
#
loop_
_entity_poly.entity_id
_entity_poly.type
_entity_poly.pdbx_seq_one_letter_code
_entity_poly.pdbx_strand_id
1 'polypeptide(L)'
;MRFDFILRPAVELYSASAALLAAVWCVAAPQTLLLTPYSGWLLALALLALSALRLKQGVRILRFHRRVRHLPLWILSSSRIPLLPDALFLGRGFRWLPTHT
;
A
#
# COMPACT_ATOMS: atom_id res chain seq x y z
N MET A 1 12.63 7.02 1.14
CA MET A 1 11.36 6.24 1.06
C MET A 1 11.21 5.55 2.41
N ARG A 2 10.38 6.06 3.33
CA ARG A 2 10.26 5.50 4.70
C ARG A 2 9.68 4.08 4.63
N PHE A 3 10.44 3.09 5.08
CA PHE A 3 10.05 1.67 5.06
C PHE A 3 8.95 1.33 6.08
N ASP A 4 8.75 2.19 7.08
CA ASP A 4 7.77 2.04 8.17
C ASP A 4 6.32 1.89 7.68
N PHE A 5 6.06 2.31 6.44
CA PHE A 5 4.72 2.46 5.88
C PHE A 5 4.21 1.25 5.09
N ILE A 6 5.01 0.19 4.92
CA ILE A 6 4.68 -0.90 4.00
C ILE A 6 3.91 -2.05 4.69
N LEU A 7 4.07 -2.22 6.00
CA LEU A 7 3.34 -3.23 6.78
C LEU A 7 1.97 -2.75 7.27
N ARG A 8 1.62 -1.47 7.04
CA ARG A 8 0.30 -0.96 7.41
C ARG A 8 -0.80 -1.64 6.58
N PRO A 9 -2.00 -1.85 7.14
CA PRO A 9 -3.16 -2.25 6.36
C PRO A 9 -3.45 -1.22 5.25
N ALA A 10 -3.89 -1.69 4.08
CA ALA A 10 -4.14 -0.86 2.89
C ALA A 10 -5.41 0.02 3.04
N VAL A 11 -5.43 0.87 4.07
CA VAL A 11 -6.56 1.73 4.43
C VAL A 11 -6.86 2.80 3.37
N GLU A 12 -5.93 3.09 2.46
CA GLU A 12 -6.16 4.01 1.34
C GLU A 12 -7.26 3.53 0.41
N LEU A 13 -7.51 2.20 0.37
CA LEU A 13 -8.59 1.64 -0.42
C LEU A 13 -9.97 2.04 0.09
N TYR A 14 -10.14 2.21 1.41
CA TYR A 14 -11.41 2.69 1.97
C TYR A 14 -11.69 4.13 1.54
N SER A 15 -10.68 5.00 1.58
CA SER A 15 -10.82 6.37 1.08
C SER A 15 -11.01 6.42 -0.44
N ALA A 16 -10.36 5.52 -1.19
CA ALA A 16 -10.53 5.42 -2.63
C ALA A 16 -11.95 4.97 -3.00
N SER A 17 -12.50 3.97 -2.33
CA SER A 17 -13.86 3.47 -2.59
C SER A 17 -14.92 4.48 -2.16
N ALA A 18 -14.76 5.14 -1.01
CA ALA A 18 -15.64 6.22 -0.58
C ALA A 18 -15.66 7.38 -1.58
N ALA A 19 -14.48 7.83 -2.05
CA ALA A 19 -14.38 8.89 -3.05
C ALA A 19 -14.97 8.47 -4.41
N LEU A 20 -14.81 7.20 -4.81
CA LEU A 20 -15.41 6.66 -6.03
C LEU A 20 -16.94 6.67 -5.95
N LEU A 21 -17.51 6.17 -4.83
CA LEU A 21 -18.95 6.15 -4.60
C LEU A 21 -19.52 7.57 -4.58
N ALA A 22 -18.83 8.51 -3.93
CA ALA A 22 -19.21 9.91 -3.92
C ALA A 22 -19.20 10.51 -5.34
N ALA A 23 -18.19 10.20 -6.15
CA ALA A 23 -18.13 10.66 -7.55
C ALA A 23 -19.30 10.12 -8.38
N VAL A 24 -19.63 8.83 -8.24
CA VAL A 24 -20.78 8.21 -8.91
C VAL A 24 -22.08 8.87 -8.46
N TRP A 25 -22.22 9.16 -7.17
CA TRP A 25 -23.40 9.82 -6.60
C TRP A 25 -23.58 11.24 -7.16
N CYS A 26 -22.49 11.99 -7.33
CA CYS A 26 -22.51 13.33 -7.93
C CYS A 26 -23.05 13.33 -9.36
N VAL A 27 -22.82 12.26 -10.12
CA VAL A 27 -23.32 12.13 -11.51
C VAL A 27 -24.73 11.55 -11.56
N ALA A 28 -25.02 10.54 -10.74
CA ALA A 28 -26.32 9.84 -10.74
C ALA A 28 -27.45 10.70 -10.15
N ALA A 29 -27.15 11.49 -9.12
CA ALA A 29 -28.16 12.27 -8.40
C ALA A 29 -27.62 13.64 -7.94
N PRO A 30 -27.19 14.54 -8.86
CA PRO A 30 -26.65 15.85 -8.51
C PRO A 30 -27.62 16.70 -7.68
N GLN A 31 -28.92 16.49 -7.91
CA GLN A 31 -30.03 17.17 -7.24
C GLN A 31 -30.13 16.85 -5.74
N THR A 32 -29.70 15.65 -5.31
CA THR A 32 -29.63 15.28 -3.88
C THR A 32 -28.53 16.02 -3.13
N LEU A 33 -27.54 16.54 -3.85
CA LEU A 33 -26.39 17.25 -3.30
C LEU A 33 -26.50 18.77 -3.50
N LEU A 34 -27.66 19.25 -3.95
CA LEU A 34 -27.88 20.66 -4.29
C LEU A 34 -26.85 21.20 -5.30
N LEU A 35 -26.33 20.33 -6.17
CA LEU A 35 -25.33 20.69 -7.18
C LEU A 35 -25.99 21.11 -8.48
N THR A 36 -25.43 22.15 -9.12
CA THR A 36 -25.76 22.44 -10.51
C THR A 36 -25.14 21.37 -11.41
N PRO A 37 -25.69 21.09 -12.60
CA PRO A 37 -25.16 20.05 -13.48
C PRO A 37 -23.65 20.24 -13.77
N TYR A 38 -23.22 21.47 -14.01
CA TYR A 38 -21.82 21.81 -14.25
C TYR A 38 -20.91 21.59 -13.02
N SER A 39 -21.35 21.99 -11.82
CA SER A 39 -20.54 21.77 -10.61
C SER A 39 -20.49 20.30 -10.20
N GLY A 40 -21.55 19.54 -10.47
CA GLY A 40 -21.60 18.09 -10.28
C GLY A 40 -20.55 17.35 -11.11
N TRP A 41 -20.39 17.70 -12.39
CA TRP A 41 -19.36 17.14 -13.26
C TRP A 41 -17.94 17.49 -12.79
N LEU A 42 -17.70 18.75 -12.40
CA LEU A 42 -16.40 19.19 -11.87
C LEU A 42 -16.03 18.44 -10.58
N LEU A 43 -16.98 18.31 -9.66
CA LEU A 43 -16.78 17.61 -8.39
C LEU A 43 -16.55 16.11 -8.61
N ALA A 44 -17.33 15.48 -9.49
CA ALA A 44 -17.15 14.08 -9.84
C ALA A 44 -15.76 13.81 -10.42
N LEU A 45 -15.26 14.70 -11.29
CA LEU A 45 -13.92 14.58 -11.87
C LEU A 45 -12.82 14.73 -10.82
N ALA A 46 -12.95 15.68 -9.90
CA ALA A 46 -12.02 15.86 -8.78
C ALA A 46 -12.00 14.63 -7.84
N LEU A 47 -13.16 14.09 -7.51
CA LEU A 47 -13.29 12.89 -6.66
C LEU A 47 -12.75 11.64 -7.35
N LEU A 48 -12.98 11.49 -8.66
CA LEU A 48 -12.37 10.41 -9.45
C LEU A 48 -10.85 10.50 -9.45
N ALA A 49 -10.29 11.70 -9.65
CA ALA A 49 -8.84 11.90 -9.60
C ALA A 49 -8.26 11.51 -8.22
N LEU A 50 -8.91 11.94 -7.14
CA LEU A 50 -8.53 11.57 -5.78
C LEU A 50 -8.60 10.05 -5.56
N SER A 51 -9.69 9.42 -6.01
CA SER A 51 -9.88 7.96 -5.92
C SER A 51 -8.77 7.21 -6.64
N ALA A 52 -8.42 7.62 -7.87
CA ALA A 52 -7.35 7.00 -8.65
C ALA A 52 -5.98 7.11 -7.95
N LEU A 53 -5.66 8.27 -7.38
CA LEU A 53 -4.42 8.47 -6.63
C LEU A 53 -4.35 7.56 -5.39
N ARG A 54 -5.44 7.48 -4.62
CA ARG A 54 -5.54 6.63 -3.42
C ARG A 54 -5.52 5.14 -3.77
N LEU A 55 -6.18 4.75 -4.86
CA LEU A 55 -6.17 3.39 -5.38
C LEU A 55 -4.75 2.97 -5.78
N LYS A 56 -4.00 3.83 -6.47
CA LYS A 56 -2.59 3.55 -6.83
C LYS A 56 -1.71 3.33 -5.60
N GLN A 57 -1.95 4.09 -4.53
CA GLN A 57 -1.25 3.90 -3.25
C GLN A 57 -1.61 2.55 -2.60
N GLY A 58 -2.90 2.23 -2.46
CA GLY A 58 -3.36 0.98 -1.85
C GLY A 58 -2.94 -0.27 -2.65
N VAL A 59 -3.02 -0.20 -3.98
CA VAL A 59 -2.58 -1.29 -4.88
C VAL A 59 -1.08 -1.54 -4.75
N ARG A 60 -0.27 -0.51 -4.49
CA ARG A 60 1.17 -0.70 -4.25
C ARG A 60 1.43 -1.53 -2.99
N ILE A 61 0.72 -1.24 -1.90
CA ILE A 61 0.81 -1.98 -0.63
C ILE A 61 0.35 -3.43 -0.83
N LEU A 62 -0.79 -3.64 -1.50
CA LEU A 62 -1.29 -4.97 -1.83
C LEU A 62 -0.32 -5.78 -2.69
N ARG A 63 0.30 -5.17 -3.71
CA ARG A 63 1.32 -5.83 -4.53
C ARG A 63 2.54 -6.21 -3.68
N PHE A 64 2.94 -5.35 -2.75
CA PHE A 64 4.04 -5.67 -1.84
C PHE A 64 3.67 -6.84 -0.91
N HIS A 65 2.52 -6.80 -0.25
CA HIS A 65 2.04 -7.89 0.61
C HIS A 65 1.90 -9.22 -0.15
N ARG A 66 1.44 -9.17 -1.41
CA ARG A 66 1.39 -10.36 -2.28
C ARG A 66 2.78 -10.91 -2.58
N ARG A 67 3.79 -10.05 -2.80
CA ARG A 67 5.17 -10.50 -3.03
C ARG A 67 5.85 -11.03 -1.76
N VAL A 68 5.58 -10.42 -0.59
CA VAL A 68 6.18 -10.84 0.69
C VAL A 68 5.67 -12.20 1.15
N ARG A 69 4.42 -12.57 0.83
CA ARG A 69 3.89 -13.91 1.13
C ARG A 69 4.65 -15.07 0.46
N HIS A 70 5.49 -14.78 -0.54
CA HIS A 70 6.30 -15.77 -1.23
C HIS A 70 7.79 -15.69 -0.87
N LEU A 71 8.14 -15.31 0.36
CA LEU A 71 9.52 -15.49 0.81
C LEU A 71 9.75 -16.99 1.05
N PRO A 72 10.59 -17.68 0.25
CA PRO A 72 10.87 -19.10 0.48
C PRO A 72 11.43 -19.26 1.89
N LEU A 73 10.86 -20.18 2.67
CA LEU A 73 11.30 -20.45 4.03
C LEU A 73 12.77 -20.89 3.95
N TRP A 74 13.67 -20.06 4.47
CA TRP A 74 15.08 -20.39 4.47
C TRP A 74 15.36 -21.25 5.71
N ILE A 75 15.29 -22.57 5.51
CA ILE A 75 15.59 -23.57 6.54
C ILE A 75 17.07 -23.96 6.40
N LEU A 76 17.82 -23.81 7.48
CA LEU A 76 19.19 -24.31 7.58
C LEU A 76 19.27 -25.18 8.83
N SER A 77 19.88 -26.37 8.71
CA SER A 77 20.15 -27.22 9.87
C SER A 77 21.19 -26.55 10.77
N SER A 78 21.02 -26.66 12.09
CA SER A 78 21.93 -26.08 13.10
C SER A 78 23.39 -26.49 12.87
N SER A 79 23.62 -27.72 12.40
CA SER A 79 24.96 -28.25 12.10
C SER A 79 25.64 -27.61 10.87
N ARG A 80 24.89 -26.91 10.02
CA ARG A 80 25.42 -26.19 8.85
C ARG A 80 25.59 -24.68 9.10
N ILE A 81 25.32 -24.20 10.31
CA ILE A 81 25.56 -22.81 10.68
C ILE A 81 27.09 -22.62 10.78
N PRO A 82 27.70 -21.81 9.91
CA PRO A 82 29.13 -21.54 10.02
C PRO A 82 29.39 -20.74 11.30
N LEU A 83 30.24 -21.28 12.16
CA LEU A 83 30.72 -20.61 13.37
C LEU A 83 31.95 -19.78 12.97
N LEU A 84 31.78 -18.48 12.82
CA LEU A 84 32.90 -17.55 12.64
C LEU A 84 33.22 -16.92 14.01
N PRO A 85 34.50 -16.89 14.45
CA PRO A 85 34.89 -16.31 15.74
C PRO A 85 34.51 -14.83 15.89
N ASP A 86 34.59 -14.07 14.79
CA ASP A 86 34.39 -12.62 14.78
C ASP A 86 33.11 -12.20 14.05
N ALA A 87 32.25 -13.14 13.64
CA ALA A 87 31.03 -12.83 12.90
C ALA A 87 29.88 -13.78 13.20
N LEU A 88 28.70 -13.19 13.46
CA LEU A 88 27.46 -13.94 13.62
C LEU A 88 26.82 -14.19 12.25
N PHE A 89 26.58 -15.45 11.91
CA PHE A 89 25.85 -15.81 10.71
C PHE A 89 24.34 -15.51 10.87
N LEU A 90 23.89 -14.41 10.28
CA LEU A 90 22.50 -13.93 10.35
C LEU A 90 21.55 -14.57 9.30
N GLY A 91 22.06 -15.45 8.45
CA GLY A 91 21.31 -16.14 7.39
C GLY A 91 21.40 -15.46 6.02
N ARG A 92 20.82 -16.10 4.98
CA ARG A 92 20.94 -15.64 3.57
C ARG A 92 19.91 -14.58 3.13
N GLY A 93 19.08 -14.07 4.05
CA GLY A 93 17.95 -13.20 3.70
C GLY A 93 18.09 -11.73 4.12
N PHE A 94 18.99 -11.42 5.05
CA PHE A 94 19.07 -10.08 5.64
C PHE A 94 20.48 -9.53 5.53
N ARG A 95 20.68 -8.62 4.57
CA ARG A 95 21.86 -7.76 4.55
C ARG A 95 21.68 -6.73 5.67
N TRP A 96 22.26 -7.02 6.83
CA TRP A 96 22.27 -6.09 7.95
C TRP A 96 23.11 -4.87 7.57
N LEU A 97 22.47 -3.77 7.18
CA LEU A 97 23.16 -2.48 7.10
C LEU A 97 23.06 -1.80 8.47
N PRO A 98 24.17 -1.29 9.03
CA PRO A 98 24.13 -0.48 10.23
C PRO A 98 23.58 0.90 9.84
N THR A 99 22.26 1.01 9.74
CA THR A 99 21.60 2.31 9.57
C THR A 99 20.95 2.66 10.89
N HIS A 100 21.70 3.36 11.75
CA HIS A 100 21.14 4.10 12.87
C HIS A 100 20.61 5.43 12.34
N THR A 101 19.30 5.59 12.29
CA THR A 101 18.59 6.89 12.20
C THR A 101 17.54 6.95 13.26
#